data_AF-A0A5Q0SJV7-F1
#
_entry.id   AF-A0A5Q0SJV7-F1
#
_cell.length_a   1.000
_cell.length_b   1.000
_cell.length_c   1.000
_cell.angle_alpha   90.00
_cell.angle_beta   90.00
_cell.angle_gamma   90.00
#
_symmetry.space_group_name_H-M   'P 1'
#
loop_
_entity.id
_entity.type
_entity.pdbx_description
1 polymer ?
#
loop_
_entity_poly.entity_id
_entity_poly.type
_entity_poly.pdbx_seq_one_letter_code
_entity_poly.pdbx_strand_id
1 'polypeptide(L)'
;MARLVATLGKSPGGIAETLANLSSGNYLAPFETKEVKINELIVIRTAEVMESYYFLKTILLCCLDFTNIREVGLPFDDISSPQDFLTVRETVRKVLSTGDYLDFSGGRKAITAAAVLAARDVGAHLVTTIIDQSDYIRMNKRYEELKERALSVYNKGECLSYFCDLMSSKAKTIIFF
;
A
#
# COMPACT_ATOMS: atom_id res chain seq x y z
N MET A 1 3.70 -10.19 15.64
CA MET A 1 3.46 -10.07 14.18
C MET A 1 3.04 -8.64 13.94
N ALA A 2 3.53 -8.03 12.86
CA ALA A 2 3.28 -6.63 12.58
C ALA A 2 2.17 -6.47 11.53
N ARG A 3 1.49 -5.33 11.51
CA ARG A 3 0.53 -5.00 10.45
C ARG A 3 1.18 -4.00 9.49
N LEU A 4 0.80 -4.10 8.22
CA LEU A 4 1.12 -3.09 7.23
C LEU A 4 -0.11 -2.22 7.05
N VAL A 5 0.01 -0.92 7.30
CA VAL A 5 -1.03 0.06 7.00
C VAL A 5 -0.56 0.86 5.80
N ALA A 6 -1.39 1.05 4.77
CA ALA A 6 -0.97 1.70 3.55
C ALA A 6 -1.96 2.78 3.11
N THR A 7 -1.48 3.96 2.73
CA THR A 7 -2.30 4.95 2.02
C THR A 7 -2.36 4.60 0.53
N LEU A 8 -3.57 4.47 -0.01
CA LEU A 8 -3.78 4.07 -1.41
C LEU A 8 -3.85 5.28 -2.35
N GLY A 9 -3.13 5.20 -3.45
CA GLY A 9 -3.30 6.06 -4.62
C GLY A 9 -3.78 5.28 -5.84
N LYS A 10 -3.70 5.90 -7.03
CA LYS A 10 -4.14 5.26 -8.29
C LYS A 10 -3.25 4.12 -8.78
N SER A 11 -2.02 4.05 -8.30
CA SER A 11 -1.04 3.02 -8.68
C SER A 11 -0.81 2.06 -7.50
N PRO A 12 -1.51 0.92 -7.44
CA PRO A 12 -1.52 0.04 -6.27
C PRO A 12 -0.26 -0.83 -6.11
N GLY A 13 0.53 -1.03 -7.17
CA GLY A 13 1.66 -1.98 -7.18
C GLY A 13 2.71 -1.74 -6.08
N GLY A 14 2.95 -0.48 -5.73
CA GLY A 14 3.93 -0.12 -4.69
C GLY A 14 3.61 -0.74 -3.31
N ILE A 15 2.34 -0.90 -2.96
CA ILE A 15 1.94 -1.52 -1.68
C ILE A 15 2.26 -3.02 -1.68
N ALA A 16 2.03 -3.70 -2.81
CA ALA A 16 2.37 -5.11 -2.95
C ALA A 16 3.90 -5.31 -2.89
N GLU A 17 4.67 -4.41 -3.52
CA GLU A 17 6.13 -4.42 -3.45
C GLU A 17 6.64 -4.19 -2.02
N THR A 18 6.06 -3.23 -1.29
CA THR A 18 6.36 -3.02 0.13
C THR A 18 6.15 -4.30 0.92
N LEU A 19 5.00 -4.96 0.75
CA LEU A 19 4.71 -6.20 1.45
C LEU A 19 5.72 -7.30 1.13
N ALA A 20 6.05 -7.49 -0.16
CA ALA A 20 7.01 -8.49 -0.61
C ALA A 20 8.43 -8.24 -0.08
N ASN A 21 8.89 -6.99 -0.13
CA ASN A 21 10.21 -6.59 0.32
C ASN A 21 10.35 -6.69 1.84
N LEU A 22 9.34 -6.27 2.61
CA LEU A 22 9.32 -6.45 4.06
C LEU A 22 9.33 -7.94 4.45
N SER A 23 8.52 -8.76 3.77
CA SER A 23 8.40 -10.19 4.07
C SER A 23 9.67 -10.98 3.75
N SER A 24 10.46 -10.54 2.77
CA SER A 24 11.73 -11.17 2.36
C SER A 24 12.98 -10.56 3.00
N GLY A 25 12.85 -9.48 3.76
CA GLY A 25 14.00 -8.75 4.32
C GLY A 25 14.77 -7.91 3.29
N ASN A 26 14.24 -7.72 2.08
CA ASN A 26 14.87 -6.99 0.98
C ASN A 26 14.48 -5.50 0.98
N TYR A 27 14.92 -4.76 1.99
CA TYR A 27 14.68 -3.32 2.12
C TYR A 27 15.91 -2.60 2.68
N LEU A 28 15.90 -1.27 2.61
CA LEU A 28 16.92 -0.42 3.24
C LEU A 28 16.40 0.10 4.57
N ALA A 29 17.23 0.06 5.62
CA ALA A 29 16.88 0.56 6.94
C ALA A 29 18.13 1.08 7.68
N PRO A 30 17.97 1.94 8.70
CA PRO A 30 19.07 2.35 9.58
C PRO A 30 19.48 1.26 10.58
N PHE A 31 18.90 0.06 10.47
CA PHE A 31 19.14 -1.10 11.32
C PHE A 31 19.29 -2.37 10.47
N GLU A 32 19.72 -3.46 11.08
CA GLU A 32 19.87 -4.76 10.41
C GLU A 32 18.54 -5.25 9.82
N THR A 33 18.56 -5.55 8.53
CA THR A 33 17.37 -5.96 7.79
C THR A 33 17.07 -7.43 8.09
N LYS A 34 15.79 -7.70 8.34
CA LYS A 34 15.29 -9.04 8.60
C LYS A 34 13.89 -9.19 8.03
N GLU A 35 13.48 -10.43 7.79
CA GLU A 35 12.11 -10.74 7.41
C GLU A 35 11.12 -10.19 8.45
N VAL A 36 10.11 -9.48 7.96
CA VAL A 36 9.02 -8.95 8.76
C VAL A 36 7.79 -9.81 8.52
N LYS A 37 7.30 -10.46 9.58
CA LYS A 37 6.05 -11.24 9.52
C LYS A 37 4.85 -10.31 9.58
N ILE A 38 4.35 -9.92 8.40
CA ILE A 38 3.11 -9.16 8.23
C ILE A 38 1.92 -10.13 8.27
N ASN A 39 0.99 -9.93 9.20
CA ASN A 39 -0.20 -10.77 9.32
C ASN A 39 -1.46 -10.13 8.72
N GLU A 40 -1.54 -8.80 8.62
CA GLU A 40 -2.69 -8.06 8.10
C GLU A 40 -2.19 -6.86 7.29
N LEU A 41 -2.81 -6.62 6.13
CA LEU A 41 -2.68 -5.36 5.38
C LEU A 41 -3.94 -4.52 5.56
N ILE A 42 -3.78 -3.28 6.00
CA ILE A 42 -4.89 -2.34 6.19
C ILE A 42 -4.73 -1.19 5.21
N VAL A 43 -5.67 -1.06 4.27
CA VAL A 43 -5.61 -0.06 3.21
C VAL A 43 -6.49 1.14 3.57
N ILE A 44 -5.87 2.30 3.74
CA ILE A 44 -6.54 3.59 3.91
C ILE A 44 -6.82 4.16 2.53
N ARG A 45 -8.09 4.36 2.18
CA ARG A 45 -8.49 4.83 0.85
C ARG A 45 -9.61 5.85 0.89
N THR A 46 -9.67 6.67 -0.16
CA THR A 46 -10.83 7.50 -0.48
C THR A 46 -11.82 6.71 -1.34
N ALA A 47 -12.97 7.30 -1.68
CA ALA A 47 -13.93 6.65 -2.59
C ALA A 47 -13.40 6.61 -4.04
N GLU A 48 -12.69 7.67 -4.49
CA GLU A 48 -12.09 7.77 -5.83
C GLU A 48 -11.21 6.57 -6.23
N VAL A 49 -10.50 5.94 -5.28
CA VAL A 49 -9.50 4.89 -5.57
C VAL A 49 -10.02 3.46 -5.33
N MET A 50 -11.34 3.27 -5.34
CA MET A 50 -11.97 1.96 -5.13
C MET A 50 -11.53 0.92 -6.18
N GLU A 51 -11.43 1.32 -7.45
CA GLU A 51 -10.95 0.44 -8.53
C GLU A 51 -9.51 -0.02 -8.26
N SER A 52 -8.63 0.91 -7.89
CA SER A 52 -7.23 0.63 -7.53
C SER A 52 -7.13 -0.32 -6.32
N TYR A 53 -8.09 -0.27 -5.39
CA TYR A 53 -8.13 -1.19 -4.25
C TYR A 53 -8.45 -2.63 -4.68
N TYR A 54 -9.45 -2.83 -5.54
CA TYR A 54 -9.74 -4.16 -6.08
C TYR A 54 -8.56 -4.70 -6.87
N PHE A 55 -7.91 -3.84 -7.65
CA PHE A 55 -6.72 -4.21 -8.37
C PHE A 55 -5.58 -4.63 -7.42
N LEU A 56 -5.35 -3.88 -6.34
CA LEU A 56 -4.38 -4.26 -5.30
C LEU A 56 -4.67 -5.66 -4.76
N LYS A 57 -5.92 -5.99 -4.43
CA LYS A 57 -6.30 -7.32 -3.95
C LYS A 57 -5.93 -8.42 -4.96
N THR A 58 -6.14 -8.17 -6.24
CA THR A 58 -5.76 -9.12 -7.31
C THR A 58 -4.25 -9.34 -7.36
N ILE A 59 -3.45 -8.28 -7.27
CA ILE A 59 -1.98 -8.40 -7.23
C ILE A 59 -1.55 -9.20 -5.99
N LEU A 60 -2.09 -8.87 -4.81
CA LEU A 60 -1.74 -9.53 -3.55
C LEU A 60 -2.08 -11.03 -3.57
N LEU A 61 -3.26 -11.38 -4.08
CA LEU A 61 -3.68 -12.77 -4.23
C LEU A 61 -2.82 -13.52 -5.24
N CYS A 62 -2.63 -12.96 -6.44
CA CYS A 62 -2.00 -13.69 -7.54
C CYS A 62 -0.48 -13.75 -7.45
N CYS A 63 0.15 -12.75 -6.85
CA CYS A 63 1.61 -12.63 -6.85
C CYS A 63 2.23 -12.96 -5.50
N LEU A 64 1.50 -12.77 -4.40
CA LEU A 64 2.02 -12.94 -3.04
C LEU A 64 1.24 -13.95 -2.19
N ASP A 65 0.16 -14.53 -2.73
CA ASP A 65 -0.75 -15.42 -2.00
C ASP A 65 -1.29 -14.80 -0.69
N PHE A 66 -1.43 -13.47 -0.65
CA PHE A 66 -1.78 -12.73 0.54
C PHE A 66 -3.26 -12.30 0.50
N THR A 67 -4.03 -12.73 1.49
CA THR A 67 -5.49 -12.55 1.51
C THR A 67 -6.04 -11.82 2.73
N ASN A 68 -5.25 -11.69 3.82
CA ASN A 68 -5.71 -11.02 5.03
C ASN A 68 -5.61 -9.49 4.91
N ILE A 69 -6.58 -8.92 4.19
CA ILE A 69 -6.62 -7.50 3.82
C ILE A 69 -7.91 -6.88 4.34
N ARG A 70 -7.79 -5.72 4.97
CA ARG A 70 -8.90 -4.88 5.46
C ARG A 70 -8.82 -3.50 4.82
N GLU A 71 -9.96 -2.88 4.54
CA GLU A 71 -10.03 -1.48 4.13
C GLU A 71 -10.55 -0.56 5.25
N VAL A 72 -10.12 0.71 5.19
CA VAL A 72 -10.67 1.82 5.96
C VAL A 72 -10.96 2.95 4.97
N GLY A 73 -12.25 3.17 4.70
CA GLY A 73 -12.70 4.23 3.81
C GLY A 73 -12.73 5.59 4.51
N LEU A 74 -12.19 6.60 3.85
CA LEU A 74 -12.37 8.01 4.20
C LEU A 74 -13.67 8.53 3.59
N PRO A 75 -14.40 9.45 4.27
CA PRO A 75 -15.71 9.92 3.83
C PRO A 75 -15.68 10.98 2.72
N PHE A 76 -14.56 11.12 2.02
CA PHE A 76 -14.32 12.13 0.97
C PHE A 76 -13.35 11.60 -0.09
N ASP A 77 -13.30 12.28 -1.23
CA ASP A 77 -12.41 11.94 -2.35
C ASP A 77 -10.99 12.50 -2.19
N ASP A 78 -10.85 13.66 -1.55
CA ASP A 78 -9.56 14.28 -1.19
C ASP A 78 -9.74 15.24 0.00
N ILE A 79 -8.62 15.68 0.58
CA ILE A 79 -8.59 16.73 1.60
C ILE A 79 -8.86 18.08 0.94
N SER A 80 -9.97 18.70 1.34
CA SER A 80 -10.39 20.04 0.88
C SER A 80 -10.36 21.08 2.00
N SER A 81 -10.23 20.63 3.25
CA SER A 81 -10.24 21.48 4.44
C SER A 81 -9.28 20.98 5.52
N PRO A 82 -8.91 21.83 6.50
CA PRO A 82 -8.16 21.40 7.69
C PRO A 82 -8.88 20.29 8.48
N GLN A 83 -10.21 20.28 8.49
CA GLN A 83 -11.00 19.26 9.17
C GLN A 83 -10.86 17.88 8.51
N ASP A 84 -10.75 17.83 7.18
CA ASP A 84 -10.49 16.58 6.45
C ASP A 84 -9.11 16.02 6.83
N PHE A 85 -8.10 16.89 6.92
CA PHE A 85 -6.76 16.51 7.36
C PHE A 85 -6.75 15.89 8.76
N LEU A 86 -7.45 16.53 9.72
CA LEU A 86 -7.62 15.99 11.07
C LEU A 86 -8.36 14.65 11.05
N THR A 87 -9.37 14.51 10.19
CA THR A 87 -10.13 13.27 10.02
C THR A 87 -9.24 12.13 9.53
N VAL A 88 -8.37 12.37 8.53
CA VAL A 88 -7.38 11.37 8.09
C VAL A 88 -6.46 10.99 9.25
N ARG A 89 -5.85 11.99 9.90
CA ARG A 89 -4.88 11.76 10.97
C ARG A 89 -5.48 10.92 12.09
N GLU A 90 -6.67 11.26 12.59
CA GLU A 90 -7.33 10.51 13.65
C GLU A 90 -7.78 9.12 13.21
N THR A 91 -8.21 8.96 11.96
CA THR A 91 -8.58 7.65 11.39
C THR A 91 -7.36 6.74 11.35
N VAL A 92 -6.23 7.22 10.82
CA VAL A 92 -4.98 6.46 10.74
C VAL A 92 -4.43 6.15 12.14
N ARG A 93 -4.46 7.13 13.06
CA ARG A 93 -4.01 6.98 14.44
C ARG A 93 -4.75 5.87 15.20
N LYS A 94 -6.07 5.75 15.00
CA LYS A 94 -6.90 4.70 15.62
C LYS A 94 -6.62 3.30 15.06
N VAL A 95 -6.08 3.23 13.85
CA VAL A 95 -5.79 1.97 13.15
C VAL A 95 -4.41 1.46 13.51
N LEU A 96 -3.43 2.35 13.61
CA LEU A 96 -2.03 2.02 13.91
C LEU A 96 -1.82 1.61 15.38
N SER A 97 -0.81 0.77 15.58
CA SER A 97 -0.22 0.43 16.87
C SER A 97 1.29 0.59 16.81
N THR A 98 1.94 0.69 17.97
CA THR A 98 3.40 0.73 18.05
C THR A 98 4.01 -0.51 17.38
N GLY A 99 5.02 -0.30 16.54
CA GLY A 99 5.70 -1.37 15.78
C GLY A 99 4.98 -1.85 14.51
N ASP A 100 3.82 -1.28 14.15
CA ASP A 100 3.27 -1.45 12.80
C ASP A 100 4.13 -0.73 11.76
N TYR A 101 3.91 -1.04 10.49
CA TYR A 101 4.55 -0.37 9.36
C TYR A 101 3.51 0.46 8.62
N LEU A 102 3.77 1.76 8.45
CA LEU A 102 2.99 2.64 7.59
C LEU A 102 3.69 2.79 6.24
N ASP A 103 3.10 2.22 5.19
CA ASP A 103 3.44 2.50 3.80
C ASP A 103 2.77 3.80 3.35
N PHE A 104 3.60 4.80 3.05
CA PHE A 104 3.18 6.12 2.61
C PHE A 104 3.62 6.42 1.16
N SER A 105 3.94 5.38 0.37
CA SER A 105 4.39 5.50 -1.03
C SER A 105 3.31 6.04 -1.96
N GLY A 106 2.06 5.68 -1.67
CA GLY A 106 0.89 6.02 -2.48
C GLY A 106 -0.04 7.01 -1.79
N GLY A 107 -0.95 7.58 -2.57
CA GLY A 107 -2.01 8.47 -2.09
C GLY A 107 -1.75 9.94 -2.36
N ARG A 108 -2.75 10.77 -2.03
CA ARG A 108 -2.67 12.22 -2.16
C ARG A 108 -1.75 12.76 -1.06
N LYS A 109 -0.87 13.70 -1.41
CA LYS A 109 0.19 14.24 -0.53
C LYS A 109 -0.31 14.63 0.86
N ALA A 110 -1.47 15.28 0.95
CA ALA A 110 -2.03 15.71 2.23
C ALA A 110 -2.51 14.51 3.09
N ILE A 111 -3.08 13.48 2.46
CA ILE A 111 -3.50 12.23 3.13
C ILE A 111 -2.26 11.51 3.67
N THR A 112 -1.25 11.35 2.81
CA THR A 112 0.03 10.74 3.14
C THR A 112 0.72 11.48 4.29
N ALA A 113 0.74 12.82 4.26
CA ALA A 113 1.31 13.63 5.34
C ALA A 113 0.56 13.45 6.67
N ALA A 114 -0.78 13.45 6.65
CA ALA A 114 -1.59 13.19 7.84
C ALA A 114 -1.33 11.80 8.42
N ALA A 115 -1.19 10.78 7.56
CA ALA A 115 -0.88 9.42 7.96
C ALA A 115 0.51 9.32 8.61
N VAL A 116 1.52 9.93 8.00
CA VAL A 116 2.90 9.99 8.51
C VAL A 116 2.96 10.62 9.90
N LEU A 117 2.25 11.74 10.12
CA LEU A 117 2.17 12.37 11.44
C LEU A 117 1.51 11.43 12.47
N ALA A 118 0.41 10.76 12.10
CA ALA A 118 -0.24 9.79 12.98
C ALA A 118 0.68 8.61 13.34
N ALA A 119 1.42 8.07 12.37
CA ALA A 119 2.37 6.99 12.61
C ALA A 119 3.50 7.39 13.55
N ARG A 120 4.03 8.61 13.38
CA ARG A 120 5.07 9.15 14.27
C ARG A 120 4.58 9.26 15.71
N ASP A 121 3.34 9.70 15.92
CA ASP A 121 2.75 9.85 17.25
C ASP A 121 2.54 8.50 17.95
N VAL A 122 2.27 7.44 17.19
CA VAL A 122 2.02 6.08 17.71
C VAL A 122 3.31 5.25 17.87
N GLY A 123 4.41 5.67 17.23
CA GLY A 123 5.64 4.90 17.17
C GLY A 123 5.55 3.72 16.20
N ALA A 124 4.88 3.93 15.06
CA ALA A 124 4.91 3.01 13.92
C ALA A 124 6.11 3.33 13.01
N HIS A 125 6.62 2.31 12.32
CA HIS A 125 7.68 2.45 11.35
C HIS A 125 7.18 3.13 10.09
N LEU A 126 7.96 4.06 9.54
CA LEU A 126 7.64 4.70 8.28
C LEU A 126 8.33 4.00 7.12
N VAL A 127 7.55 3.59 6.14
CA VAL A 127 8.01 2.84 4.97
C VAL A 127 7.59 3.51 3.68
N THR A 128 8.51 3.59 2.73
CA THR A 128 8.17 3.95 1.34
C THR A 128 8.84 3.00 0.37
N THR A 129 8.21 2.79 -0.78
CA THR A 129 8.72 2.03 -1.90
C THR A 129 8.85 2.95 -3.10
N ILE A 130 10.08 3.07 -3.57
CA ILE A 130 10.44 3.89 -4.72
C ILE A 130 10.45 2.99 -5.95
N ILE A 131 9.65 3.38 -6.93
CA ILE A 131 9.57 2.74 -8.24
C ILE A 131 10.17 3.70 -9.27
N ASP A 132 11.08 3.20 -10.09
CA ASP A 132 11.65 4.00 -11.17
C ASP A 132 10.56 4.49 -12.14
N GLN A 133 10.71 5.72 -12.65
CA GLN A 133 9.69 6.34 -13.50
C GLN A 133 9.33 5.50 -14.74
N SER A 134 10.31 4.79 -15.33
CA SER A 134 10.05 3.91 -16.48
C SER A 134 9.14 2.74 -16.11
N ASP A 135 9.35 2.16 -14.93
CA ASP A 135 8.55 1.04 -14.44
C ASP A 135 7.17 1.53 -14.03
N TYR A 136 7.07 2.70 -13.40
CA TYR A 136 5.81 3.35 -13.08
C TYR A 136 4.95 3.59 -14.33
N ILE A 137 5.55 4.09 -15.43
CA ILE A 137 4.85 4.28 -16.71
C ILE A 137 4.37 2.94 -17.29
N ARG A 138 5.24 1.93 -17.30
CA ARG A 138 4.89 0.57 -17.76
C ARG A 138 3.73 -0.01 -16.96
N MET A 139 3.80 0.10 -15.64
CA MET A 139 2.79 -0.40 -14.72
C MET A 139 1.46 0.32 -14.93
N ASN A 140 1.44 1.64 -15.05
CA ASN A 140 0.20 2.37 -15.33
C ASN A 140 -0.42 1.99 -16.68
N LYS A 141 0.39 1.77 -17.72
CA LYS A 141 -0.12 1.28 -19.00
C LYS A 141 -0.76 -0.11 -18.84
N ARG A 142 -0.10 -1.02 -18.13
CA ARG A 142 -0.65 -2.35 -17.83
C ARG A 142 -1.91 -2.28 -16.98
N TYR A 143 -1.99 -1.35 -16.04
CA TYR A 143 -3.16 -1.15 -15.21
C TYR A 143 -4.38 -0.83 -16.08
N GLU A 144 -4.26 0.14 -16.99
CA GLU A 144 -5.36 0.51 -17.89
C GLU A 144 -5.80 -0.64 -18.83
N GLU A 145 -4.86 -1.49 -19.26
CA GLU A 145 -5.15 -2.67 -20.08
C GLU A 145 -5.88 -3.77 -19.30
N LEU A 146 -5.68 -3.84 -17.99
CA LEU A 146 -6.08 -4.98 -17.16
C LEU A 146 -7.19 -4.69 -16.15
N LYS A 147 -7.55 -3.42 -15.94
CA LYS A 147 -8.47 -3.00 -14.86
C LYS A 147 -9.78 -3.78 -14.84
N GLU A 148 -10.45 -3.92 -15.97
CA GLU A 148 -11.71 -4.66 -16.08
C GLU A 148 -11.54 -6.15 -15.74
N ARG A 149 -10.40 -6.74 -16.12
CA ARG A 149 -10.12 -8.16 -15.84
C ARG A 149 -9.77 -8.37 -14.38
N ALA A 150 -9.01 -7.46 -13.78
CA ALA A 150 -8.62 -7.54 -12.38
C ALA A 150 -9.84 -7.55 -11.43
N LEU A 151 -10.93 -6.86 -11.79
CA LEU A 151 -12.18 -6.85 -11.04
C LEU A 151 -12.91 -8.21 -11.03
N SER A 152 -12.57 -9.11 -11.94
CA SER A 152 -13.18 -10.44 -12.05
C SER A 152 -12.42 -11.56 -11.31
N VAL A 153 -11.32 -11.23 -10.62
CA VAL A 153 -10.51 -12.21 -9.88
C VAL A 153 -10.97 -12.29 -8.43
N TYR A 154 -11.54 -13.43 -8.05
CA TYR A 154 -12.04 -13.71 -6.70
C TYR A 154 -11.22 -14.78 -5.98
N ASN A 155 -10.58 -15.68 -6.72
CA ASN A 155 -9.79 -16.77 -6.16
C ASN A 155 -8.51 -17.07 -6.98
N LYS A 156 -7.63 -17.89 -6.40
CA LYS A 156 -6.31 -18.21 -6.97
C LYS A 156 -6.38 -18.96 -8.30
N GLY A 157 -7.47 -19.68 -8.58
CA GLY A 157 -7.67 -20.38 -9.86
C GLY A 157 -7.89 -19.42 -11.04
N GLU A 158 -8.28 -18.18 -10.76
CA GLU A 158 -8.50 -17.12 -11.75
C GLU A 158 -7.26 -16.23 -11.94
N CYS A 159 -6.19 -16.51 -11.20
CA CYS A 159 -4.94 -15.77 -11.29
C CYS A 159 -4.20 -16.06 -12.59
N LEU A 160 -3.84 -14.98 -13.27
CA LEU A 160 -3.05 -15.02 -14.49
C LEU A 160 -1.71 -14.31 -14.24
N SER A 161 -0.62 -14.87 -14.75
CA SER A 161 0.75 -14.43 -14.45
C SER A 161 1.00 -12.95 -14.78
N TYR A 162 0.30 -12.41 -15.79
CA TYR A 162 0.44 -11.02 -16.20
C TYR A 162 -0.03 -10.00 -15.14
N PHE A 163 -0.80 -10.41 -14.12
CA PHE A 163 -1.12 -9.50 -13.01
C PHE A 163 0.14 -9.12 -12.21
N CYS A 164 1.18 -9.95 -12.23
CA CYS A 164 2.45 -9.69 -11.56
C CYS A 164 3.38 -8.77 -12.36
N ASP A 165 3.06 -8.47 -13.63
CA ASP A 165 3.78 -7.45 -14.42
C ASP A 165 3.60 -6.04 -13.84
N LEU A 166 2.62 -5.87 -12.93
CA LEU A 166 2.34 -4.65 -12.19
C LEU A 166 3.18 -4.49 -10.92
N MET A 167 4.15 -5.38 -10.73
CA MET A 167 5.23 -5.19 -9.78
C MET A 167 6.53 -4.90 -10.54
N SER A 168 7.35 -4.03 -9.97
CA SER A 168 8.71 -3.76 -10.39
C SER A 168 9.67 -4.61 -9.56
N SER A 169 10.52 -5.38 -10.25
CA SER A 169 11.64 -6.06 -9.62
C SER A 169 12.76 -5.12 -9.17
N LYS A 170 12.68 -3.83 -9.54
CA LYS A 170 13.64 -2.77 -9.17
C LYS A 170 13.13 -1.88 -8.05
N ALA A 171 11.91 -2.12 -7.57
CA ALA A 171 11.32 -1.36 -6.48
C ALA A 171 12.21 -1.42 -5.23
N LYS A 172 12.48 -0.25 -4.65
CA LYS A 172 13.31 -0.12 -3.44
C LYS A 172 12.45 0.31 -2.27
N THR A 173 12.24 -0.60 -1.33
CA THR A 173 11.57 -0.30 -0.06
C THR A 173 12.58 0.24 0.95
N ILE A 174 12.23 1.33 1.62
CA ILE A 174 13.05 2.04 2.61
C ILE A 174 12.23 2.22 3.87
N ILE A 175 12.81 1.83 5.01
CA ILE A 175 12.29 2.10 6.35
C ILE A 175 13.11 3.23 6.95
N PHE A 176 12.46 4.30 7.40
CA PHE A 176 13.16 5.48 7.91
C PHE A 176 13.46 5.40 9.40
N PHE A 177 12.53 4.85 10.19
CA PHE A 177 12.63 4.72 11.65
C PHE A 177 11.71 3.59 12.11
#